data_AF-A0A3A5AKI8-F1
#
_entry.id   AF-A0A3A5AKI8-F1
#
_cell.length_a   1.000
_cell.length_b   1.000
_cell.length_c   1.000
_cell.angle_alpha   90.00
_cell.angle_beta   90.00
_cell.angle_gamma   90.00
#
_symmetry.space_group_name_H-M   'P 1'
#
loop_
_entity.id
_entity.type
_entity.pdbx_description
1 polymer ?
#
loop_
_entity_poly.entity_id
_entity_poly.type
_entity_poly.pdbx_seq_one_letter_code
_entity_poly.pdbx_strand_id
1 'polypeptide(L)'
;MPRLMLSLFASAVLLAHPVWACAAGAKCPELSVYLEGTSSFMGAVYTERLTMHRVSGGSGYDGKWLIDEFEQQIDYPWIVSPAVPPSNTRVDMGFGMWMNNFSRQVGPRTLLVTSTAGNYKLDVVGGKVGLVATGRFSGSITGDEMTFKFDPSSSTEPVLKGRIMRGGKAEDLELSILVMNDVNGGKFCYSAETPATLKLVLEARVTPAERASGVEWTLPEIPGSVRIVEPVDSRGPYVTVTYKLLPEENSSFGEKTISARIRSGACKAEDSKTIRVFYPSKAENNPGGRDPNWFYYWGQTPAAKPGGHAVNLVYGGHPYSFCHWEGEGTAGFFAPQHHQHRTFYICDLTAVGGNTMSNRFPILSRSQPPNATGVLAGWRTTTFIDTFASIVIHENEHIRMYEMWKMGKTEAQLEAEDSDKDGVPNEKEEQFGFDPAMRQTWLTTGETAKIKYDEEWLCYVAMQAHALGSLDKYDWSHPGKQWP
;
A
#
# COMPACT_ATOMS: atom_id res chain seq x y z
N MET A 1 -1.73 -56.88 31.76
CA MET A 1 -0.78 -55.75 31.88
C MET A 1 0.23 -55.90 30.75
N PRO A 2 0.63 -54.89 29.96
CA PRO A 2 0.07 -53.57 29.68
C PRO A 2 -0.67 -53.52 28.31
N ARG A 3 -1.39 -52.42 28.09
CA ARG A 3 -2.23 -52.11 26.92
C ARG A 3 -1.40 -51.50 25.79
N LEU A 4 -1.71 -51.92 24.55
CA LEU A 4 -1.36 -51.25 23.30
C LEU A 4 -1.94 -49.84 23.27
N MET A 5 -1.13 -48.86 22.86
CA MET A 5 -1.50 -47.47 22.60
C MET A 5 -1.50 -47.19 21.10
N LEU A 6 -2.46 -46.35 20.69
CA LEU A 6 -2.47 -45.42 19.55
C LEU A 6 -2.35 -46.03 18.14
N SER A 7 -3.13 -45.65 17.14
CA SER A 7 -3.63 -44.31 16.82
C SER A 7 -4.73 -44.43 15.75
N LEU A 8 -5.85 -43.76 15.97
CA LEU A 8 -6.91 -43.54 14.97
C LEU A 8 -6.68 -42.16 14.35
N PHE A 9 -6.41 -42.13 13.06
CA PHE A 9 -6.40 -40.93 12.23
C PHE A 9 -7.82 -40.33 12.21
N ALA A 10 -7.98 -39.16 12.83
CA ALA A 10 -9.15 -38.31 12.60
C ALA A 10 -8.77 -37.25 11.57
N SER A 11 -9.29 -37.40 10.35
CA SER A 11 -9.23 -36.39 9.31
C SER A 11 -10.02 -35.16 9.73
N ALA A 12 -9.31 -34.09 10.11
CA ALA A 12 -9.91 -32.77 10.31
C ALA A 12 -10.14 -32.12 8.93
N VAL A 13 -11.38 -32.21 8.44
CA VAL A 13 -11.87 -31.35 7.35
C VAL A 13 -11.93 -29.93 7.92
N LEU A 14 -10.97 -29.10 7.52
CA LEU A 14 -11.00 -27.64 7.70
C LEU A 14 -12.14 -27.08 6.85
N LEU A 15 -13.34 -27.03 7.43
CA LEU A 15 -14.41 -26.15 6.94
C LEU A 15 -13.93 -24.72 7.18
N ALA A 16 -13.46 -24.07 6.12
CA ALA A 16 -13.26 -22.64 6.08
C ALA A 16 -14.60 -21.96 6.40
N HIS A 17 -14.74 -21.43 7.61
CA HIS A 17 -15.83 -20.53 7.91
C HIS A 17 -15.64 -19.26 7.07
N PRO A 18 -16.67 -18.81 6.34
CA PRO A 18 -16.61 -17.50 5.71
C PRO A 18 -16.42 -16.48 6.84
N VAL A 19 -15.35 -15.70 6.75
CA VAL A 19 -15.17 -14.52 7.58
C VAL A 19 -16.33 -13.60 7.21
N TRP A 20 -17.41 -13.62 7.99
CA TRP A 20 -18.40 -12.56 7.98
C TRP A 20 -17.65 -11.30 8.39
N ALA A 21 -17.40 -10.42 7.42
CA ALA A 21 -17.01 -9.05 7.71
C ALA A 21 -18.13 -8.47 8.57
N CYS A 22 -17.84 -8.23 9.85
CA CYS A 22 -18.79 -7.60 10.75
C CYS A 22 -19.10 -6.21 10.20
N ALA A 23 -20.33 -5.99 9.74
CA ALA A 23 -20.81 -4.67 9.37
C ALA A 23 -20.60 -3.70 10.54
N ALA A 24 -20.22 -2.47 10.23
CA ALA A 24 -20.11 -1.43 11.24
C ALA A 24 -21.52 -0.97 11.62
N GLY A 25 -22.02 -1.41 12.78
CA GLY A 25 -23.35 -1.05 13.29
C GLY A 25 -23.30 0.07 14.34
N ALA A 26 -24.22 1.03 14.25
CA ALA A 26 -24.40 2.07 15.27
C ALA A 26 -25.85 2.12 15.79
N LYS A 27 -26.00 2.14 17.12
CA LYS A 27 -27.29 2.35 17.78
C LYS A 27 -27.71 3.81 17.69
N CYS A 28 -28.86 4.06 17.08
CA CYS A 28 -29.38 5.40 16.83
C CYS A 28 -30.26 5.93 17.97
N PRO A 29 -30.06 7.17 18.45
CA PRO A 29 -30.98 7.85 19.34
C PRO A 29 -32.37 8.04 18.70
N GLU A 30 -33.42 8.08 19.53
CA GLU A 30 -34.81 8.19 19.07
C GLU A 30 -35.09 9.48 18.27
N LEU A 31 -34.42 10.57 18.64
CA LEU A 31 -34.43 11.80 17.86
C LEU A 31 -33.00 12.35 17.85
N SER A 32 -32.51 12.68 16.67
CA SER A 32 -31.20 13.31 16.52
C SER A 32 -31.18 14.30 15.37
N VAL A 33 -30.22 15.21 15.37
CA VAL A 33 -30.04 16.16 14.29
C VAL A 33 -28.56 16.46 14.10
N TYR A 34 -28.19 16.63 12.84
CA TYR A 34 -26.92 17.22 12.42
C TYR A 34 -27.26 18.57 11.80
N LEU A 35 -26.67 19.63 12.35
CA LEU A 35 -26.81 20.99 11.87
C LEU A 35 -25.49 21.42 11.24
N GLU A 36 -25.56 22.12 10.11
CA GLU A 36 -24.40 22.71 9.46
C GLU A 36 -24.71 24.15 9.03
N GLY A 37 -23.69 25.01 9.05
CA GLY A 37 -23.79 26.37 8.56
C GLY A 37 -22.43 26.92 8.19
N THR A 38 -22.42 27.82 7.22
CA THR A 38 -21.21 28.52 6.76
C THR A 38 -21.45 30.03 6.76
N SER A 39 -20.45 30.78 7.18
CA SER A 39 -20.40 32.24 7.09
C SER A 39 -19.00 32.69 6.66
N SER A 40 -18.89 33.93 6.19
CA SER A 40 -17.60 34.51 5.81
C SER A 40 -17.41 35.85 6.50
N PHE A 41 -16.24 36.06 7.09
CA PHE A 41 -15.88 37.32 7.72
C PHE A 41 -14.42 37.65 7.46
N MET A 42 -14.13 38.87 7.00
CA MET A 42 -12.78 39.32 6.64
C MET A 42 -12.02 38.36 5.70
N GLY A 43 -12.74 37.69 4.80
CA GLY A 43 -12.18 36.74 3.84
C GLY A 43 -11.91 35.34 4.40
N ALA A 44 -12.02 35.12 5.71
CA ALA A 44 -12.04 33.79 6.30
C ALA A 44 -13.43 33.17 6.18
N VAL A 45 -13.48 31.87 5.93
CA VAL A 45 -14.72 31.07 5.86
C VAL A 45 -14.83 30.24 7.13
N TYR A 46 -15.94 30.39 7.84
CA TYR A 46 -16.27 29.65 9.04
C TYR A 46 -17.31 28.61 8.68
N THR A 47 -17.00 27.33 8.88
CA THR A 47 -17.96 26.24 8.74
C THR A 47 -18.13 25.56 10.08
N GLU A 48 -19.36 25.54 10.57
CA GLU A 48 -19.69 24.94 11.85
C GLU A 48 -20.66 23.78 11.67
N ARG A 49 -20.46 22.75 12.48
CA ARG A 49 -21.24 21.52 12.47
C ARG A 49 -21.59 21.12 13.89
N LEU A 50 -22.85 20.81 14.14
CA LEU A 50 -23.35 20.46 15.46
C LEU A 50 -24.19 19.19 15.38
N THR A 51 -23.82 18.19 16.15
CA THR A 51 -24.58 16.94 16.30
C THR A 51 -25.20 16.88 17.68
N MET A 52 -26.50 16.58 17.75
CA MET A 52 -27.21 16.45 19.02
C MET A 52 -28.30 15.39 18.95
N HIS A 53 -28.69 14.86 20.11
CA HIS A 53 -29.80 13.93 20.24
C HIS A 53 -30.65 14.15 21.49
N ARG A 54 -31.93 13.79 21.43
CA ARG A 54 -32.84 13.90 22.57
C ARG A 54 -32.52 12.83 23.60
N VAL A 55 -32.34 13.26 24.85
CA VAL A 55 -32.03 12.40 26.01
C VAL A 55 -33.15 12.28 27.03
N SER A 56 -34.14 13.19 27.03
CA SER A 56 -35.29 13.09 27.95
C SER A 56 -36.45 14.01 27.59
N GLY A 57 -37.68 13.56 27.91
CA GLY A 57 -38.89 14.41 28.04
C GLY A 57 -39.71 14.65 26.76
N GLY A 58 -40.85 15.32 26.95
CA GLY A 58 -41.65 16.08 25.97
C GLY A 58 -42.44 15.32 24.90
N SER A 59 -43.56 15.91 24.46
CA SER A 59 -44.27 15.50 23.25
C SER A 59 -43.65 16.14 22.01
N GLY A 60 -43.58 15.42 20.89
CA GLY A 60 -42.97 15.97 19.67
C GLY A 60 -41.45 16.12 19.83
N TYR A 61 -40.92 17.32 19.60
CA TYR A 61 -39.49 17.64 19.71
C TYR A 61 -39.07 18.23 21.06
N ASP A 62 -40.04 18.55 21.92
CA ASP A 62 -39.77 19.10 23.25
C ASP A 62 -38.96 18.12 24.11
N GLY A 63 -38.11 18.66 24.99
CA GLY A 63 -37.26 17.88 25.87
C GLY A 63 -35.83 18.40 25.96
N LYS A 64 -34.95 17.59 26.54
CA LYS A 64 -33.51 17.88 26.63
C LYS A 64 -32.76 17.18 25.53
N TRP A 65 -31.87 17.91 24.88
CA TRP A 65 -31.04 17.47 23.77
C TRP A 65 -29.57 17.59 24.16
N LEU A 66 -28.84 16.48 24.16
CA LEU A 66 -27.42 16.44 24.43
C LEU A 66 -26.65 16.76 23.14
N ILE A 67 -25.66 17.64 23.23
CA ILE A 67 -24.71 17.88 22.15
C ILE A 67 -23.61 16.81 22.21
N ASP A 68 -23.53 16.01 21.15
CA ASP A 68 -22.56 14.93 20.99
C ASP A 68 -21.21 15.46 20.53
N GLU A 69 -21.26 16.33 19.52
CA GLU A 69 -20.10 16.85 18.80
C GLU A 69 -20.42 18.24 18.27
N PHE A 70 -19.50 19.17 18.47
CA PHE A 70 -19.46 20.45 17.78
C PHE A 70 -18.12 20.59 17.06
N GLU A 71 -18.13 20.95 15.79
CA GLU A 71 -16.94 21.21 15.00
C GLU A 71 -17.01 22.63 14.44
N GLN A 72 -15.90 23.36 14.52
CA GLN A 72 -15.71 24.64 13.85
C GLN A 72 -14.43 24.54 13.01
N GLN A 73 -14.60 24.72 11.70
CA GLN A 73 -13.52 24.84 10.73
C GLN A 73 -13.41 26.31 10.30
N ILE A 74 -12.20 26.86 10.36
CA ILE A 74 -11.88 28.21 9.90
C ILE A 74 -10.86 28.11 8.79
N ASP A 75 -11.26 28.45 7.58
CA ASP A 75 -10.40 28.50 6.40
C ASP A 75 -9.97 29.94 6.14
N TYR A 76 -8.67 30.20 6.27
CA TYR A 76 -8.08 31.51 6.01
C TYR A 76 -7.66 31.65 4.55
N PRO A 77 -7.76 32.85 3.96
CA PRO A 77 -7.23 33.09 2.62
C PRO A 77 -5.70 33.26 2.62
N TRP A 78 -5.06 33.27 3.80
CA TRP A 78 -3.62 33.32 4.02
C TRP A 78 -3.11 32.13 4.85
N ILE A 79 -1.79 31.94 4.86
CA ILE A 79 -1.13 30.91 5.68
C ILE A 79 -1.18 31.33 7.15
N VAL A 80 -1.60 30.41 8.03
CA VAL A 80 -1.59 30.62 9.48
C VAL A 80 -0.18 30.32 10.00
N SER A 81 0.51 31.37 10.47
CA SER A 81 1.89 31.31 10.96
C SER A 81 2.08 32.20 12.20
N PRO A 82 2.81 31.74 13.26
CA PRO A 82 3.42 30.41 13.38
C PRO A 82 2.35 29.31 13.45
N ALA A 83 2.77 28.06 13.18
CA ALA A 83 1.85 26.94 13.20
C ALA A 83 1.18 26.82 14.59
N VAL A 84 -0.14 26.65 14.61
CA VAL A 84 -0.90 26.54 15.86
C VAL A 84 -0.71 25.14 16.43
N PRO A 85 -0.07 24.98 17.61
CA PRO A 85 0.11 23.66 18.21
C PRO A 85 -1.26 23.08 18.59
N PRO A 86 -1.44 21.75 18.49
CA PRO A 86 -2.67 21.13 18.90
C PRO A 86 -2.90 21.34 20.40
N SER A 87 -4.14 21.59 20.80
CA SER A 87 -4.51 21.75 22.21
C SER A 87 -5.70 20.86 22.55
N ASN A 88 -5.77 20.42 23.80
CA ASN A 88 -6.89 19.66 24.34
C ASN A 88 -7.28 20.27 25.69
N THR A 89 -8.46 20.88 25.77
CA THR A 89 -8.92 21.57 26.98
C THR A 89 -10.37 21.23 27.27
N ARG A 90 -10.72 21.16 28.56
CA ARG A 90 -12.12 21.05 28.96
C ARG A 90 -12.70 22.45 29.09
N VAL A 91 -13.74 22.74 28.31
CA VAL A 91 -14.42 24.03 28.28
C VAL A 91 -15.68 23.94 29.13
N ASP A 92 -15.80 24.84 30.11
CA ASP A 92 -17.02 25.02 30.90
C ASP A 92 -18.02 25.87 30.10
N MET A 93 -19.23 25.34 29.91
CA MET A 93 -20.33 25.98 29.19
C MET A 93 -21.33 26.65 30.14
N GLY A 94 -21.02 26.68 31.44
CA GLY A 94 -21.88 27.18 32.50
C GLY A 94 -22.87 26.13 33.03
N PHE A 95 -23.47 26.40 34.20
CA PHE A 95 -24.47 25.53 34.84
C PHE A 95 -24.00 24.09 35.07
N GLY A 96 -22.70 23.88 35.31
CA GLY A 96 -22.10 22.56 35.49
C GLY A 96 -22.02 21.73 34.19
N MET A 97 -22.26 22.36 33.04
CA MET A 97 -22.12 21.74 31.74
C MET A 97 -20.75 22.02 31.13
N TRP A 98 -20.22 21.06 30.38
CA TRP A 98 -18.87 21.14 29.83
C TRP A 98 -18.75 20.27 28.57
N MET A 99 -17.70 20.54 27.78
CA MET A 99 -17.25 19.69 26.66
C MET A 99 -15.72 19.65 26.60
N ASN A 100 -15.14 18.58 26.04
CA ASN A 100 -13.72 18.53 25.75
C ASN A 100 -13.47 19.08 24.35
N ASN A 101 -12.67 20.13 24.26
CA ASN A 101 -12.31 20.81 23.04
C ASN A 101 -10.90 20.40 22.59
N PHE A 102 -10.78 20.01 21.33
CA PHE A 102 -9.51 19.74 20.68
C PHE A 102 -9.34 20.66 19.48
N SER A 103 -8.29 21.49 19.48
CA SER A 103 -7.96 22.35 18.36
C SER A 103 -6.69 21.89 17.67
N ARG A 104 -6.63 21.99 16.34
CA ARG A 104 -5.43 21.72 15.54
C ARG A 104 -5.45 22.48 14.23
N GLN A 105 -4.27 22.75 13.69
CA GLN A 105 -4.11 23.21 12.32
C GLN A 105 -4.15 22.03 11.35
N VAL A 106 -4.94 22.15 10.26
CA VAL A 106 -5.08 21.15 9.18
C VAL A 106 -4.54 21.78 7.89
N GLY A 107 -3.33 21.39 7.50
CA GLY A 107 -2.64 22.07 6.39
C GLY A 107 -2.26 23.53 6.71
N PRO A 108 -1.81 24.31 5.72
CA PRO A 108 -1.22 25.62 6.00
C PRO A 108 -2.24 26.73 6.31
N ARG A 109 -3.53 26.53 6.05
CA ARG A 109 -4.54 27.60 6.05
C ARG A 109 -5.81 27.33 6.87
N THR A 110 -5.94 26.15 7.46
CA THR A 110 -7.18 25.74 8.13
C THR A 110 -6.94 25.48 9.60
N LEU A 111 -7.78 26.06 10.45
CA LEU A 111 -7.87 25.71 11.87
C LEU A 111 -9.13 24.90 12.10
N LEU A 112 -9.01 23.75 12.74
CA LEU A 112 -10.12 22.87 13.08
C LEU A 112 -10.23 22.75 14.60
N VAL A 113 -11.43 22.99 15.11
CA VAL A 113 -11.77 22.87 16.52
C VAL A 113 -12.91 21.86 16.65
N THR A 114 -12.71 20.82 17.44
CA THR A 114 -13.73 19.78 17.68
C THR A 114 -14.00 19.65 19.19
N SER A 115 -15.24 19.85 19.60
CA SER A 115 -15.72 19.64 20.95
C SER A 115 -16.51 18.34 21.04
N THR A 116 -16.09 17.39 21.88
CA THR A 116 -16.75 16.08 22.09
C THR A 116 -16.84 15.70 23.56
N ALA A 117 -17.50 14.58 23.85
CA ALA A 117 -17.47 13.89 25.15
C ALA A 117 -17.83 14.79 26.35
N GLY A 118 -18.92 15.55 26.23
CA GLY A 118 -19.43 16.47 27.26
C GLY A 118 -20.81 16.11 27.79
N ASN A 119 -21.35 16.98 28.65
CA ASN A 119 -22.72 16.89 29.17
C ASN A 119 -23.56 18.14 28.82
N TYR A 120 -23.11 18.92 27.83
CA TYR A 120 -23.78 20.15 27.41
C TYR A 120 -25.12 19.84 26.73
N LYS A 121 -26.20 20.32 27.34
CA LYS A 121 -27.58 20.02 26.95
C LYS A 121 -28.33 21.30 26.66
N LEU A 122 -29.10 21.26 25.57
CA LEU A 122 -30.06 22.30 25.21
C LEU A 122 -31.48 21.82 25.57
N ASP A 123 -32.33 22.76 25.94
CA ASP A 123 -33.76 22.57 26.13
C ASP A 123 -34.49 22.95 24.83
N VAL A 124 -35.44 22.10 24.43
CA VAL A 124 -36.42 22.39 23.39
C VAL A 124 -37.78 22.53 24.07
N VAL A 125 -38.40 23.70 23.95
CA VAL A 125 -39.71 24.00 24.55
C VAL A 125 -40.54 24.83 23.59
N GLY A 126 -41.67 24.28 23.14
CA GLY A 126 -42.59 24.99 22.24
C GLY A 126 -41.93 25.40 20.93
N GLY A 127 -41.04 24.54 20.40
CA GLY A 127 -40.29 24.81 19.17
C GLY A 127 -39.14 25.82 19.29
N LYS A 128 -38.76 26.26 20.50
CA LYS A 128 -37.57 27.08 20.73
C LYS A 128 -36.44 26.23 21.30
N VAL A 129 -35.21 26.46 20.83
CA VAL A 129 -34.01 25.73 21.24
C VAL A 129 -33.09 26.65 22.03
N GLY A 130 -32.66 26.26 23.23
CA GLY A 130 -31.80 27.11 24.05
C GLY A 130 -31.57 26.57 25.46
N LEU A 131 -31.38 27.46 26.43
CA LEU A 131 -31.25 27.09 27.84
C LEU A 131 -32.39 27.75 28.62
N VAL A 132 -33.37 26.96 29.06
CA VAL A 132 -34.54 27.49 29.78
C VAL A 132 -34.11 28.21 31.06
N ALA A 133 -33.08 27.69 31.74
CA ALA A 133 -32.54 28.28 32.97
C ALA A 133 -32.00 29.71 32.79
N THR A 134 -31.63 30.12 31.57
CA THR A 134 -31.15 31.48 31.28
C THR A 134 -32.21 32.37 30.63
N GLY A 135 -33.35 31.79 30.24
CA GLY A 135 -34.34 32.46 29.38
C GLY A 135 -33.85 32.77 27.97
N ARG A 136 -32.64 32.31 27.58
CA ARG A 136 -32.08 32.54 26.25
C ARG A 136 -32.40 31.38 25.32
N PHE A 137 -33.06 31.71 24.21
CA PHE A 137 -33.32 30.79 23.11
C PHE A 137 -32.54 31.26 21.89
N SER A 138 -31.73 30.35 21.38
CA SER A 138 -30.69 30.55 20.37
C SER A 138 -31.02 29.84 19.05
N GLY A 139 -32.17 29.16 19.01
CA GLY A 139 -32.61 28.39 17.88
C GLY A 139 -34.11 28.16 17.88
N SER A 140 -34.59 27.53 16.81
CA SER A 140 -36.00 27.24 16.62
C SER A 140 -36.21 25.96 15.83
N ILE A 141 -37.40 25.39 15.90
CA ILE A 141 -37.82 24.25 15.10
C ILE A 141 -39.07 24.65 14.32
N THR A 142 -39.01 24.48 12.99
CA THR A 142 -40.15 24.69 12.09
C THR A 142 -40.33 23.45 11.23
N GLY A 143 -41.46 22.76 11.39
CA GLY A 143 -41.62 21.40 10.84
C GLY A 143 -40.59 20.45 11.45
N ASP A 144 -39.80 19.79 10.62
CA ASP A 144 -38.68 18.95 11.05
C ASP A 144 -37.33 19.67 10.99
N GLU A 145 -37.28 20.93 10.54
CA GLU A 145 -36.02 21.68 10.45
C GLU A 145 -35.72 22.35 11.80
N MET A 146 -34.54 22.08 12.33
CA MET A 146 -33.98 22.79 13.47
C MET A 146 -32.96 23.81 12.98
N THR A 147 -33.01 25.01 13.56
CA THR A 147 -32.00 26.05 13.43
C THR A 147 -31.37 26.36 14.77
N PHE A 148 -30.08 26.66 14.80
CA PHE A 148 -29.37 27.01 16.03
C PHE A 148 -28.19 27.94 15.75
N LYS A 149 -27.90 28.82 16.72
CA LYS A 149 -26.74 29.71 16.72
C LYS A 149 -26.34 29.98 18.17
N PHE A 150 -25.11 29.66 18.57
CA PHE A 150 -24.63 29.83 19.94
C PHE A 150 -24.78 31.27 20.43
N ASP A 151 -24.35 32.26 19.64
CA ASP A 151 -24.58 33.67 19.90
C ASP A 151 -25.49 34.30 18.82
N PRO A 152 -26.80 34.46 19.09
CA PRO A 152 -27.74 35.10 18.17
C PRO A 152 -27.35 36.52 17.76
N SER A 153 -26.53 37.22 18.54
CA SER A 153 -26.07 38.58 18.27
C SER A 153 -24.79 38.64 17.43
N SER A 154 -24.05 37.53 17.31
CA SER A 154 -22.82 37.49 16.54
C SER A 154 -23.10 37.66 15.06
N SER A 155 -22.44 38.61 14.40
CA SER A 155 -22.55 38.80 12.94
C SER A 155 -21.67 37.83 12.15
N THR A 156 -20.73 37.16 12.81
CA THR A 156 -19.73 36.29 12.18
C THR A 156 -20.09 34.82 12.28
N GLU A 157 -20.82 34.43 13.31
CA GLU A 157 -21.19 33.03 13.52
C GLU A 157 -22.30 32.59 12.53
N PRO A 158 -22.17 31.43 11.88
CA PRO A 158 -23.19 30.92 10.97
C PRO A 158 -24.48 30.54 11.71
N VAL A 159 -25.61 30.61 11.02
CA VAL A 159 -26.85 29.97 11.48
C VAL A 159 -26.78 28.51 11.05
N LEU A 160 -26.72 27.59 12.00
CA LEU A 160 -26.71 26.16 11.74
C LEU A 160 -28.12 25.69 11.42
N LYS A 161 -28.27 24.86 10.39
CA LYS A 161 -29.56 24.29 9.99
C LYS A 161 -29.44 22.80 9.71
N GLY A 162 -30.51 22.07 9.98
CA GLY A 162 -30.57 20.65 9.66
C GLY A 162 -31.90 20.04 10.04
N ARG A 163 -32.17 18.85 9.51
CA ARG A 163 -33.43 18.14 9.72
C ARG A 163 -33.33 17.17 10.90
N ILE A 164 -34.30 17.22 11.80
CA ILE A 164 -34.46 16.27 12.89
C ILE A 164 -34.84 14.91 12.29
N MET A 165 -34.06 13.90 12.64
CA MET A 165 -34.23 12.52 12.23
C MET A 165 -34.80 11.72 13.40
N ARG A 166 -35.84 10.94 13.13
CA ARG A 166 -36.40 9.99 14.10
C ARG A 166 -35.68 8.65 13.98
N GLY A 167 -35.06 8.22 15.08
CA GLY A 167 -34.63 6.85 15.30
C GLY A 167 -35.66 6.08 16.14
N GLY A 168 -35.66 4.76 16.04
CA GLY A 168 -36.47 3.92 16.93
C GLY A 168 -37.72 3.31 16.29
N LYS A 169 -37.55 2.51 15.24
CA LYS A 169 -37.43 1.03 15.33
C LYS A 169 -37.55 0.39 13.94
N ALA A 170 -36.47 -0.32 13.58
CA ALA A 170 -36.16 -1.23 12.46
C ALA A 170 -34.70 -0.95 12.01
N GLU A 171 -33.82 -0.68 12.97
CA GLU A 171 -32.74 -1.56 13.46
C GLU A 171 -31.41 -1.29 12.72
N ASP A 172 -30.59 -0.51 13.43
CA ASP A 172 -29.18 -0.14 13.28
C ASP A 172 -28.69 0.39 11.92
N LEU A 173 -28.04 1.57 11.98
CA LEU A 173 -27.32 2.10 10.82
C LEU A 173 -26.12 1.18 10.60
N GLU A 174 -26.24 0.28 9.64
CA GLU A 174 -25.18 -0.61 9.21
C GLU A 174 -24.65 -0.16 7.85
N LEU A 175 -23.35 -0.30 7.67
CA LEU A 175 -22.67 -0.09 6.41
C LEU A 175 -21.72 -1.25 6.16
N SER A 176 -21.74 -1.78 4.94
CA SER A 176 -20.72 -2.71 4.46
C SER A 176 -20.33 -2.40 3.02
N ILE A 177 -19.04 -2.55 2.71
CA ILE A 177 -18.47 -2.32 1.38
C ILE A 177 -18.35 -3.64 0.63
N LEU A 178 -18.86 -3.64 -0.60
CA LEU A 178 -18.61 -4.68 -1.58
C LEU A 178 -17.86 -4.10 -2.79
N VAL A 179 -16.89 -4.86 -3.30
CA VAL A 179 -16.23 -4.56 -4.56
C VAL A 179 -16.77 -5.56 -5.58
N MET A 180 -17.67 -5.10 -6.44
CA MET A 180 -18.52 -5.93 -7.29
C MET A 180 -17.74 -6.72 -8.35
N ASN A 181 -16.59 -6.19 -8.78
CA ASN A 181 -15.71 -6.82 -9.75
C ASN A 181 -14.52 -7.53 -9.10
N ASP A 182 -14.63 -7.87 -7.81
CA ASP A 182 -13.62 -8.66 -7.09
C ASP A 182 -13.71 -10.14 -7.46
N VAL A 183 -12.92 -10.57 -8.45
CA VAL A 183 -12.83 -11.97 -8.88
C VAL A 183 -11.62 -12.71 -8.32
N ASN A 184 -10.70 -11.99 -7.64
CA ASN A 184 -9.42 -12.54 -7.17
C ASN A 184 -9.20 -12.32 -5.65
N GLY A 185 -10.27 -12.17 -4.86
CA GLY A 185 -10.18 -12.09 -3.40
C GLY A 185 -9.45 -10.85 -2.88
N GLY A 186 -9.80 -9.68 -3.41
CA GLY A 186 -9.25 -8.38 -3.04
C GLY A 186 -8.00 -7.98 -3.83
N LYS A 187 -7.60 -8.77 -4.84
CA LYS A 187 -6.44 -8.48 -5.70
C LYS A 187 -6.89 -7.93 -7.05
N PHE A 188 -6.33 -6.80 -7.46
CA PHE A 188 -6.65 -6.14 -8.72
C PHE A 188 -5.39 -5.80 -9.49
N CYS A 189 -5.41 -6.00 -10.80
CA CYS A 189 -4.29 -5.73 -11.69
C CYS A 189 -4.71 -4.67 -12.72
N TYR A 190 -3.81 -3.75 -13.02
CA TYR A 190 -3.97 -2.88 -14.20
C TYR A 190 -4.02 -3.72 -15.49
N SER A 191 -4.73 -3.20 -16.50
CA SER A 191 -4.74 -3.80 -17.85
C SER A 191 -3.37 -3.67 -18.52
N ALA A 192 -3.09 -4.57 -19.46
CA ALA A 192 -1.90 -4.53 -20.31
C ALA A 192 -2.04 -3.55 -21.50
N GLU A 193 -3.15 -2.80 -21.58
CA GLU A 193 -3.42 -1.83 -22.64
C GLU A 193 -2.61 -0.53 -22.46
N THR A 194 -2.52 0.28 -23.51
CA THR A 194 -1.87 1.60 -23.45
C THR A 194 -2.89 2.68 -23.83
N PRO A 195 -3.37 3.52 -22.88
CA PRO A 195 -2.94 3.60 -21.49
C PRO A 195 -3.49 2.46 -20.61
N ALA A 196 -2.71 2.04 -19.61
CA ALA A 196 -3.13 1.03 -18.64
C ALA A 196 -4.33 1.53 -17.83
N THR A 197 -5.25 0.63 -17.48
CA THR A 197 -6.41 0.98 -16.65
C THR A 197 -6.66 -0.01 -15.52
N LEU A 198 -7.07 0.51 -14.37
CA LEU A 198 -7.56 -0.25 -13.22
C LEU A 198 -8.96 0.26 -12.87
N LYS A 199 -9.96 -0.63 -12.90
CA LYS A 199 -11.35 -0.30 -12.58
C LYS A 199 -11.78 -1.00 -11.30
N LEU A 200 -12.41 -0.25 -10.40
CA LEU A 200 -13.09 -0.78 -9.21
C LEU A 200 -14.55 -0.36 -9.26
N VAL A 201 -15.45 -1.32 -9.12
CA VAL A 201 -16.90 -1.10 -9.06
C VAL A 201 -17.35 -1.37 -7.63
N LEU A 202 -17.79 -0.34 -6.92
CA LEU A 202 -18.03 -0.36 -5.48
C LEU A 202 -19.53 -0.24 -5.18
N GLU A 203 -19.99 -1.03 -4.21
CA GLU A 203 -21.34 -0.98 -3.65
C GLU A 203 -21.23 -0.80 -2.13
N ALA A 204 -21.96 0.16 -1.58
CA ALA A 204 -22.18 0.33 -0.15
C ALA A 204 -23.57 -0.20 0.19
N ARG A 205 -23.62 -1.29 0.95
CA ARG A 205 -24.87 -1.86 1.44
C ARG A 205 -25.18 -1.22 2.78
N VAL A 206 -26.30 -0.51 2.82
CA VAL A 206 -26.75 0.27 3.98
C VAL A 206 -28.06 -0.29 4.49
N THR A 207 -28.15 -0.46 5.81
CA THR A 207 -29.42 -0.71 6.50
C THR A 207 -29.77 0.52 7.33
N PRO A 208 -30.98 1.10 7.21
CA PRO A 208 -31.99 0.83 6.17
C PRO A 208 -31.61 1.43 4.80
N ALA A 209 -32.05 0.79 3.72
CA ALA A 209 -31.60 1.06 2.35
C ALA A 209 -31.96 2.47 1.84
N GLU A 210 -33.04 3.09 2.33
CA GLU A 210 -33.41 4.46 1.95
C GLU A 210 -32.35 5.51 2.31
N ARG A 211 -31.38 5.17 3.17
CA ARG A 211 -30.28 6.08 3.57
C ARG A 211 -29.07 6.00 2.65
N ALA A 212 -29.01 5.04 1.73
CA ALA A 212 -27.79 4.74 0.97
C ALA A 212 -27.30 5.90 0.08
N SER A 213 -28.18 6.84 -0.29
CA SER A 213 -27.78 8.06 -1.02
C SER A 213 -26.88 9.00 -0.19
N GLY A 214 -26.84 8.85 1.13
CA GLY A 214 -25.99 9.62 2.05
C GLY A 214 -24.61 9.04 2.30
N VAL A 215 -24.23 7.96 1.60
CA VAL A 215 -22.88 7.39 1.69
C VAL A 215 -21.87 8.33 1.04
N GLU A 216 -20.74 8.52 1.70
CA GLU A 216 -19.57 9.24 1.20
C GLU A 216 -18.39 8.27 1.13
N TRP A 217 -17.72 8.23 -0.02
CA TRP A 217 -16.59 7.35 -0.26
C TRP A 217 -15.26 8.08 -0.11
N THR A 218 -14.32 7.43 0.55
CA THR A 218 -12.90 7.78 0.54
C THR A 218 -12.17 6.75 -0.29
N LEU A 219 -11.79 7.17 -1.51
CA LEU A 219 -11.10 6.32 -2.47
C LEU A 219 -9.58 6.52 -2.38
N PRO A 220 -8.77 5.46 -2.49
CA PRO A 220 -7.32 5.59 -2.38
C PRO A 220 -6.78 6.49 -3.49
N GLU A 221 -5.74 7.26 -3.17
CA GLU A 221 -4.90 7.90 -4.17
C GLU A 221 -3.79 6.94 -4.59
N ILE A 222 -3.46 6.94 -5.88
CA ILE A 222 -2.35 6.18 -6.43
C ILE A 222 -1.48 7.19 -7.18
N PRO A 223 -0.35 7.64 -6.60
CA PRO A 223 0.53 8.62 -7.23
C PRO A 223 0.94 8.20 -8.65
N GLY A 224 0.97 9.15 -9.58
CA GLY A 224 1.28 8.92 -11.01
C GLY A 224 0.08 8.43 -11.84
N SER A 225 -0.99 7.92 -11.23
CA SER A 225 -2.20 7.53 -11.94
C SER A 225 -3.24 8.65 -11.96
N VAL A 226 -3.99 8.74 -13.06
CA VAL A 226 -5.13 9.66 -13.21
C VAL A 226 -6.40 8.98 -12.72
N ARG A 227 -6.96 9.47 -11.61
CA ARG A 227 -8.19 8.95 -11.01
C ARG A 227 -9.43 9.63 -11.61
N ILE A 228 -10.35 8.82 -12.12
CA ILE A 228 -11.67 9.23 -12.62
C ILE A 228 -12.73 8.53 -11.76
N VAL A 229 -13.68 9.30 -11.21
CA VAL A 229 -14.72 8.77 -10.31
C VAL A 229 -16.10 9.12 -10.82
N GLU A 230 -17.00 8.15 -10.76
CA GLU A 230 -18.41 8.28 -11.12
C GLU A 230 -19.29 7.75 -9.97
N PRO A 231 -20.18 8.58 -9.38
CA PRO A 231 -20.33 10.02 -9.61
C PRO A 231 -19.11 10.84 -9.12
N VAL A 232 -18.93 12.04 -9.69
CA VAL A 232 -17.74 12.89 -9.45
C VAL A 232 -17.57 13.29 -7.99
N ASP A 233 -18.68 13.45 -7.26
CA ASP A 233 -18.68 13.78 -5.83
C ASP A 233 -18.41 12.58 -4.91
N SER A 234 -18.23 11.37 -5.48
CA SER A 234 -17.96 10.13 -4.75
C SER A 234 -19.03 9.82 -3.69
N ARG A 235 -20.30 10.12 -3.98
CA ARG A 235 -21.43 9.89 -3.08
C ARG A 235 -22.42 8.87 -3.59
N GLY A 236 -23.18 8.30 -2.66
CA GLY A 236 -24.27 7.37 -2.92
C GLY A 236 -23.88 5.89 -2.82
N PRO A 237 -24.85 4.99 -3.08
CA PRO A 237 -24.67 3.56 -2.86
C PRO A 237 -23.69 2.90 -3.82
N TYR A 238 -23.46 3.49 -4.99
CA TYR A 238 -22.61 2.94 -6.04
C TYR A 238 -21.58 3.98 -6.47
N VAL A 239 -20.31 3.56 -6.49
CA VAL A 239 -19.22 4.36 -7.03
C VAL A 239 -18.38 3.49 -7.96
N THR A 240 -18.07 3.99 -9.14
CA THR A 240 -17.05 3.42 -10.01
C THR A 240 -15.84 4.33 -9.99
N VAL A 241 -14.67 3.78 -9.71
CA VAL A 241 -13.40 4.49 -9.84
C VAL A 241 -12.54 3.80 -10.88
N THR A 242 -11.98 4.58 -11.79
CA THR A 242 -11.03 4.14 -12.80
C THR A 242 -9.74 4.92 -12.65
N TYR A 243 -8.63 4.20 -12.47
CA TYR A 243 -7.29 4.75 -12.50
C TYR A 243 -6.69 4.48 -13.88
N LYS A 244 -6.21 5.52 -14.55
CA LYS A 244 -5.50 5.44 -15.82
C LYS A 244 -4.01 5.71 -15.62
N LEU A 245 -3.19 5.12 -16.48
CA LEU A 245 -1.72 5.14 -16.42
C LEU A 245 -1.18 4.33 -15.23
N LEU A 246 -0.09 3.62 -15.47
CA LEU A 246 0.63 2.97 -14.38
C LEU A 246 1.39 4.03 -13.57
N PRO A 247 1.50 3.84 -12.24
CA PRO A 247 2.36 4.62 -11.38
C PRO A 247 3.83 4.66 -11.82
N GLU A 248 4.55 5.73 -11.49
CA GLU A 248 6.00 5.83 -11.72
C GLU A 248 6.79 4.92 -10.78
N GLU A 249 6.34 4.79 -9.53
CA GLU A 249 7.07 4.13 -8.46
C GLU A 249 6.41 2.80 -8.05
N ASN A 250 7.22 1.76 -7.87
CA ASN A 250 6.79 0.42 -7.42
C ASN A 250 6.09 0.48 -6.04
N SER A 251 6.48 1.45 -5.21
CA SER A 251 5.88 1.69 -3.89
C SER A 251 4.42 2.17 -3.95
N SER A 252 3.96 2.65 -5.11
CA SER A 252 2.58 3.08 -5.31
C SER A 252 1.60 1.92 -5.48
N PHE A 253 2.09 0.71 -5.77
CA PHE A 253 1.29 -0.52 -5.81
C PHE A 253 1.07 -1.09 -4.40
N GLY A 254 0.56 -2.32 -4.32
CA GLY A 254 0.34 -3.02 -3.06
C GLY A 254 -0.95 -2.64 -2.37
N GLU A 255 -0.95 -2.67 -1.04
CA GLU A 255 -2.16 -2.48 -0.24
C GLU A 255 -2.71 -1.06 -0.39
N LYS A 256 -4.04 -0.97 -0.55
CA LYS A 256 -4.82 0.25 -0.65
C LYS A 256 -6.10 0.08 0.15
N THR A 257 -6.56 1.14 0.81
CA THR A 257 -7.78 1.10 1.61
C THR A 257 -8.87 1.90 0.92
N ILE A 258 -10.03 1.27 0.74
CA ILE A 258 -11.28 1.93 0.37
C ILE A 258 -12.08 2.08 1.65
N SER A 259 -12.59 3.28 1.92
CA SER A 259 -13.52 3.49 3.04
C SER A 259 -14.80 4.12 2.55
N ALA A 260 -15.88 3.82 3.25
CA ALA A 260 -17.17 4.43 3.06
C ALA A 260 -17.71 4.84 4.43
N ARG A 261 -18.38 5.99 4.48
CA ARG A 261 -19.02 6.48 5.70
C ARG A 261 -20.43 6.93 5.39
N ILE A 262 -21.31 6.82 6.36
CA ILE A 262 -22.67 7.35 6.27
C ILE A 262 -23.05 8.00 7.58
N ARG A 263 -23.74 9.14 7.47
CA ARG A 263 -24.32 9.86 8.61
C ARG A 263 -25.83 9.98 8.46
N SER A 264 -26.56 9.74 9.55
CA SER A 264 -28.00 9.97 9.64
C SER A 264 -28.33 10.60 10.98
N GLY A 265 -28.51 11.93 11.00
CA GLY A 265 -28.57 12.69 12.25
C GLY A 265 -27.28 12.52 13.05
N ALA A 266 -27.39 12.02 14.29
CA ALA A 266 -26.23 11.70 15.12
C ALA A 266 -25.59 10.33 14.85
N CYS A 267 -26.25 9.46 14.08
CA CYS A 267 -25.71 8.14 13.79
C CYS A 267 -24.62 8.21 12.73
N LYS A 268 -23.53 7.48 12.95
CA LYS A 268 -22.44 7.30 11.99
C LYS A 268 -22.13 5.81 11.87
N ALA A 269 -21.95 5.35 10.64
CA ALA A 269 -21.33 4.05 10.35
C ALA A 269 -20.20 4.27 9.36
N GLU A 270 -19.10 3.55 9.55
CA GLU A 270 -17.92 3.59 8.68
C GLU A 270 -17.42 2.16 8.49
N ASP A 271 -17.21 1.78 7.24
CA ASP A 271 -16.59 0.52 6.89
C ASP A 271 -15.36 0.78 6.02
N SER A 272 -14.42 -0.16 6.04
CA SER A 272 -13.19 -0.07 5.26
C SER A 272 -12.78 -1.44 4.73
N LYS A 273 -12.31 -1.47 3.48
CA LYS A 273 -11.84 -2.67 2.82
C LYS A 273 -10.46 -2.45 2.23
N THR A 274 -9.52 -3.31 2.61
CA THR A 274 -8.18 -3.33 2.01
C THR A 274 -8.19 -4.17 0.73
N ILE A 275 -7.64 -3.62 -0.33
CA ILE A 275 -7.37 -4.29 -1.60
C ILE A 275 -5.86 -4.27 -1.88
N ARG A 276 -5.39 -5.11 -2.80
CA ARG A 276 -4.02 -5.11 -3.29
C ARG A 276 -4.01 -4.81 -4.78
N VAL A 277 -3.19 -3.84 -5.18
CA VAL A 277 -3.08 -3.37 -6.56
C VAL A 277 -1.76 -3.84 -7.17
N PHE A 278 -1.84 -4.37 -8.38
CA PHE A 278 -0.73 -5.00 -9.12
C PHE A 278 -0.60 -4.43 -10.54
N TYR A 279 0.54 -4.67 -11.18
CA TYR A 279 0.78 -4.36 -12.59
C TYR A 279 0.98 -5.63 -13.43
N PRO A 280 0.64 -5.60 -14.73
CA PRO A 280 0.88 -6.72 -15.63
C PRO A 280 2.38 -6.84 -15.91
N SER A 281 3.02 -7.90 -15.41
CA SER A 281 4.48 -8.06 -15.41
C SER A 281 5.12 -7.89 -16.79
N LYS A 282 4.53 -8.49 -17.82
CA LYS A 282 5.11 -8.59 -19.17
C LYS A 282 4.76 -7.44 -20.11
N ALA A 283 3.80 -6.59 -19.75
CA ALA A 283 3.46 -5.45 -20.59
C ALA A 283 4.57 -4.39 -20.51
N GLU A 284 4.63 -3.49 -21.49
CA GLU A 284 5.63 -2.40 -21.59
C GLU A 284 4.96 -1.02 -21.41
N ASN A 285 3.81 -0.99 -20.74
CA ASN A 285 2.98 0.20 -20.56
C ASN A 285 3.31 1.00 -19.28
N ASN A 286 4.49 0.76 -18.68
CA ASN A 286 5.05 1.61 -17.62
C ASN A 286 5.42 3.00 -18.16
N PRO A 287 5.63 4.00 -17.28
CA PRO A 287 6.00 5.36 -17.71
C PRO A 287 7.29 5.46 -18.53
N GLY A 288 8.22 4.51 -18.41
CA GLY A 288 9.43 4.45 -19.21
C GLY A 288 9.20 3.99 -20.66
N GLY A 289 8.19 3.13 -20.89
CA GLY A 289 7.71 2.71 -22.21
C GLY A 289 8.72 1.95 -23.07
N ARG A 290 9.80 1.43 -22.48
CA ARG A 290 10.91 0.77 -23.20
C ARG A 290 11.15 -0.68 -22.80
N ASP A 291 10.96 -0.97 -21.52
CA ASP A 291 11.26 -2.27 -20.93
C ASP A 291 9.98 -2.88 -20.35
N PRO A 292 9.91 -4.21 -20.15
CA PRO A 292 8.81 -4.84 -19.45
C PRO A 292 8.60 -4.28 -18.05
N ASN A 293 7.34 -4.22 -17.60
CA ASN A 293 6.98 -3.66 -16.30
C ASN A 293 7.73 -4.33 -15.14
N TRP A 294 7.93 -5.64 -15.18
CA TRP A 294 8.69 -6.34 -14.14
C TRP A 294 10.12 -5.78 -14.01
N PHE A 295 10.80 -5.51 -15.12
CA PHE A 295 12.17 -5.00 -15.11
C PHE A 295 12.19 -3.56 -14.59
N TYR A 296 11.29 -2.74 -15.11
CA TYR A 296 11.14 -1.35 -14.70
C TYR A 296 10.90 -1.21 -13.19
N TYR A 297 9.92 -1.94 -12.64
CA TYR A 297 9.55 -1.79 -11.23
C TYR A 297 10.46 -2.55 -10.27
N TRP A 298 10.91 -3.77 -10.59
CA TRP A 298 11.87 -4.46 -9.73
C TRP A 298 13.23 -3.75 -9.69
N GLY A 299 13.59 -3.05 -10.77
CA GLY A 299 14.74 -2.14 -10.88
C GLY A 299 14.77 -1.04 -9.80
N GLN A 300 13.62 -0.67 -9.24
CA GLN A 300 13.50 0.37 -8.21
C GLN A 300 13.67 -0.17 -6.78
N THR A 301 13.71 -1.49 -6.62
CA THR A 301 13.66 -2.17 -5.31
C THR A 301 15.06 -2.57 -4.83
N PRO A 302 15.21 -3.06 -3.58
CA PRO A 302 16.47 -3.67 -3.14
C PRO A 302 16.93 -4.85 -4.00
N ALA A 303 16.04 -5.49 -4.78
CA ALA A 303 16.38 -6.57 -5.70
C ALA A 303 17.42 -6.16 -6.75
N ALA A 304 17.43 -4.88 -7.13
CA ALA A 304 18.37 -4.28 -8.09
C ALA A 304 19.63 -3.70 -7.43
N LYS A 305 19.79 -3.84 -6.11
CA LYS A 305 20.87 -3.25 -5.33
C LYS A 305 21.66 -4.35 -4.60
N PRO A 306 22.50 -5.10 -5.33
CA PRO A 306 23.24 -6.23 -4.76
C PRO A 306 24.16 -5.72 -3.64
N GLY A 307 24.00 -6.25 -2.42
CA GLY A 307 24.72 -5.76 -1.24
C GLY A 307 24.46 -4.29 -0.89
N GLY A 308 23.38 -3.68 -1.40
CA GLY A 308 23.08 -2.26 -1.25
C GLY A 308 23.85 -1.33 -2.20
N HIS A 309 24.66 -1.86 -3.11
CA HIS A 309 25.45 -1.08 -4.05
C HIS A 309 24.62 -0.59 -5.24
N ALA A 310 25.00 0.56 -5.80
CA ALA A 310 24.46 1.07 -7.06
C ALA A 310 25.14 0.39 -8.25
N VAL A 311 24.33 -0.07 -9.18
CA VAL A 311 24.72 -0.70 -10.45
C VAL A 311 23.77 -0.22 -11.53
N ASN A 312 24.25 -0.19 -12.78
CA ASN A 312 23.42 0.13 -13.93
C ASN A 312 22.87 -1.18 -14.53
N LEU A 313 21.55 -1.29 -14.58
CA LEU A 313 20.87 -2.43 -15.18
C LEU A 313 20.37 -2.05 -16.57
N VAL A 314 20.59 -2.92 -17.54
CA VAL A 314 20.06 -2.75 -18.89
C VAL A 314 19.28 -4.00 -19.30
N TYR A 315 18.07 -3.82 -19.79
CA TYR A 315 17.26 -4.91 -20.31
C TYR A 315 17.71 -5.33 -21.70
N GLY A 316 17.73 -6.63 -21.97
CA GLY A 316 17.71 -7.19 -23.33
C GLY A 316 18.94 -6.93 -24.22
N GLY A 317 20.02 -6.37 -23.68
CA GLY A 317 21.35 -6.26 -24.31
C GLY A 317 21.31 -5.98 -25.81
N HIS A 318 21.04 -4.74 -26.22
CA HIS A 318 20.96 -4.42 -27.64
C HIS A 318 22.31 -4.61 -28.34
N PRO A 319 22.36 -5.26 -29.53
CA PRO A 319 21.24 -5.71 -30.34
C PRO A 319 20.94 -7.20 -30.19
N TYR A 320 20.20 -7.62 -29.17
CA TYR A 320 19.54 -8.93 -29.02
C TYR A 320 20.44 -10.19 -29.06
N SER A 321 21.71 -10.09 -29.45
CA SER A 321 22.63 -11.21 -29.64
C SER A 321 23.26 -11.67 -28.33
N PHE A 322 23.28 -10.83 -27.29
CA PHE A 322 24.05 -11.11 -26.08
C PHE A 322 23.28 -11.91 -25.02
N CYS A 323 21.95 -12.00 -25.13
CA CYS A 323 21.18 -12.97 -24.34
C CYS A 323 21.36 -14.41 -24.82
N HIS A 324 22.24 -14.60 -25.81
CA HIS A 324 22.80 -15.87 -26.20
C HIS A 324 24.32 -15.81 -26.03
N TRP A 325 24.84 -16.51 -25.02
CA TRP A 325 26.29 -16.68 -24.85
C TRP A 325 26.67 -18.08 -25.36
N GLU A 326 27.61 -18.15 -26.31
CA GLU A 326 28.05 -19.40 -26.94
C GLU A 326 26.91 -20.25 -27.54
N GLY A 327 25.82 -19.61 -27.98
CA GLY A 327 24.65 -20.29 -28.54
C GLY A 327 23.64 -20.81 -27.52
N GLU A 328 23.88 -20.61 -26.22
CA GLU A 328 22.94 -20.93 -25.14
C GLU A 328 22.28 -19.65 -24.60
N GLY A 329 20.99 -19.71 -24.27
CA GLY A 329 20.29 -18.57 -23.64
C GLY A 329 20.79 -18.33 -22.22
N THR A 330 21.13 -17.07 -21.88
CA THR A 330 21.53 -16.67 -20.52
C THR A 330 20.47 -15.80 -19.85
N ALA A 331 20.48 -15.78 -18.52
CA ALA A 331 19.57 -14.98 -17.70
C ALA A 331 20.11 -13.57 -17.41
N GLY A 332 21.43 -13.41 -17.46
CA GLY A 332 22.15 -12.15 -17.33
C GLY A 332 23.55 -12.29 -17.92
N PHE A 333 24.24 -11.16 -18.08
CA PHE A 333 25.66 -11.17 -18.38
C PHE A 333 26.31 -9.82 -18.06
N PHE A 334 27.60 -9.87 -17.73
CA PHE A 334 28.47 -8.72 -17.57
C PHE A 334 29.52 -8.68 -18.70
N ALA A 335 29.55 -7.57 -19.47
CA ALA A 335 30.49 -7.38 -20.56
C ALA A 335 31.21 -6.02 -20.46
N PRO A 336 32.36 -5.96 -19.76
CA PRO A 336 33.04 -4.69 -19.44
C PRO A 336 33.57 -3.94 -20.68
N GLN A 337 33.80 -4.65 -21.79
CA GLN A 337 34.35 -4.08 -23.03
C GLN A 337 33.34 -3.26 -23.83
N HIS A 338 32.05 -3.42 -23.56
CA HIS A 338 31.00 -2.84 -24.40
C HIS A 338 30.31 -1.62 -23.77
N HIS A 339 30.45 -1.40 -22.45
CA HIS A 339 29.60 -0.45 -21.73
C HIS A 339 30.26 0.29 -20.56
N GLN A 340 29.52 1.26 -20.01
CA GLN A 340 29.94 2.10 -18.89
C GLN A 340 30.29 1.26 -17.65
N HIS A 341 31.19 1.77 -16.82
CA HIS A 341 31.59 1.17 -15.55
C HIS A 341 30.36 0.76 -14.69
N ARG A 342 30.40 -0.45 -14.12
CA ARG A 342 29.34 -1.06 -13.29
C ARG A 342 27.98 -1.25 -13.99
N THR A 343 28.00 -1.64 -15.26
CA THR A 343 26.79 -1.96 -16.04
C THR A 343 26.74 -3.45 -16.37
N PHE A 344 25.60 -4.09 -16.13
CA PHE A 344 25.33 -5.44 -16.61
C PHE A 344 23.90 -5.57 -17.14
N TYR A 345 23.66 -6.70 -17.80
CA TYR A 345 22.46 -6.95 -18.56
C TYR A 345 21.61 -8.00 -17.89
N ILE A 346 20.30 -7.74 -17.88
CA ILE A 346 19.31 -8.73 -17.51
C ILE A 346 18.53 -9.11 -18.76
N CYS A 347 18.52 -10.40 -19.06
CA CYS A 347 17.82 -10.95 -20.20
C CYS A 347 16.34 -11.19 -19.91
N ASP A 348 15.59 -11.53 -20.94
CA ASP A 348 14.17 -11.86 -20.79
C ASP A 348 14.00 -13.11 -19.92
N LEU A 349 13.64 -12.90 -18.65
CA LEU A 349 13.42 -13.98 -17.70
C LEU A 349 12.26 -14.89 -18.09
N THR A 350 11.37 -14.44 -18.98
CA THR A 350 10.30 -15.29 -19.52
C THR A 350 10.82 -16.31 -20.52
N ALA A 351 11.96 -16.06 -21.16
CA ALA A 351 12.65 -17.04 -22.00
C ALA A 351 13.39 -18.11 -21.17
N VAL A 352 13.88 -17.74 -19.98
CA VAL A 352 14.63 -18.65 -19.08
C VAL A 352 13.69 -19.58 -18.32
N GLY A 353 12.58 -19.05 -17.80
CA GLY A 353 11.72 -19.76 -16.86
C GLY A 353 10.24 -19.65 -17.13
N GLY A 354 9.86 -19.32 -18.37
CA GLY A 354 8.47 -19.21 -18.79
C GLY A 354 7.68 -18.16 -18.02
N ASN A 355 6.40 -18.41 -17.79
CA ASN A 355 5.52 -17.48 -17.09
C ASN A 355 5.90 -17.25 -15.61
N THR A 356 6.66 -18.16 -15.01
CA THR A 356 7.11 -18.05 -13.62
C THR A 356 8.45 -17.33 -13.46
N MET A 357 9.10 -16.96 -14.57
CA MET A 357 10.41 -16.30 -14.59
C MET A 357 11.38 -16.98 -13.62
N SER A 358 11.48 -18.31 -13.73
CA SER A 358 12.22 -19.16 -12.81
C SER A 358 13.62 -19.49 -13.30
N ASN A 359 14.58 -19.59 -12.39
CA ASN A 359 15.93 -20.08 -12.71
C ASN A 359 16.38 -21.13 -11.69
N ARG A 360 17.04 -22.20 -12.15
CA ARG A 360 17.63 -23.26 -11.31
C ARG A 360 19.14 -23.19 -11.39
N PHE A 361 19.82 -23.11 -10.25
CA PHE A 361 21.27 -22.99 -10.16
C PHE A 361 21.85 -23.87 -9.04
N PRO A 362 23.13 -24.25 -9.12
CA PRO A 362 23.75 -25.11 -8.11
C PRO A 362 24.05 -24.33 -6.82
N ILE A 363 23.89 -25.01 -5.67
CA ILE A 363 24.32 -24.50 -4.36
C ILE A 363 25.71 -25.08 -4.10
N LEU A 364 26.72 -24.22 -4.13
CA LEU A 364 28.12 -24.59 -4.10
C LEU A 364 28.75 -24.22 -2.75
N SER A 365 29.52 -25.12 -2.15
CA SER A 365 30.22 -24.84 -0.90
C SER A 365 31.69 -25.18 -1.00
N ARG A 366 32.49 -24.49 -0.19
CA ARG A 366 33.92 -24.74 -0.03
C ARG A 366 34.15 -25.36 1.33
N SER A 367 34.87 -26.46 1.37
CA SER A 367 35.34 -27.05 2.62
C SER A 367 36.47 -26.17 3.19
N GLN A 368 36.61 -26.10 4.51
CA GLN A 368 37.60 -25.23 5.16
C GLN A 368 39.06 -25.68 4.86
N PRO A 369 40.04 -24.76 4.87
CA PRO A 369 41.46 -25.12 4.85
C PRO A 369 41.82 -26.04 6.03
N PRO A 370 42.74 -27.02 5.88
CA PRO A 370 43.66 -27.24 4.74
C PRO A 370 43.13 -28.19 3.65
N ASN A 371 41.88 -28.66 3.72
CA ASN A 371 41.30 -29.62 2.76
C ASN A 371 40.11 -28.99 2.02
N ALA A 372 40.33 -27.85 1.35
CA ALA A 372 39.28 -27.16 0.61
C ALA A 372 38.86 -27.95 -0.63
N THR A 373 37.77 -28.71 -0.54
CA THR A 373 37.11 -29.35 -1.68
C THR A 373 35.80 -28.64 -2.00
N GLY A 374 35.53 -28.44 -3.29
CA GLY A 374 34.24 -27.97 -3.78
C GLY A 374 33.16 -29.02 -3.63
N VAL A 375 32.02 -28.61 -3.07
CA VAL A 375 30.88 -29.50 -2.79
C VAL A 375 29.61 -28.95 -3.44
N LEU A 376 28.89 -29.82 -4.15
CA LEU A 376 27.51 -29.56 -4.54
C LEU A 376 26.59 -29.85 -3.37
N ALA A 377 26.14 -28.82 -2.67
CA ALA A 377 25.19 -28.96 -1.56
C ALA A 377 23.76 -29.24 -2.03
N GLY A 378 23.47 -28.97 -3.31
CA GLY A 378 22.17 -29.23 -3.92
C GLY A 378 21.87 -28.26 -5.06
N TRP A 379 20.59 -28.14 -5.40
CA TRP A 379 20.10 -27.20 -6.41
C TRP A 379 19.08 -26.27 -5.78
N ARG A 380 19.09 -25.00 -6.21
CA ARG A 380 18.09 -24.00 -5.81
C ARG A 380 17.33 -23.55 -7.04
N THR A 381 16.01 -23.44 -6.91
CA THR A 381 15.16 -22.79 -7.91
C THR A 381 14.58 -21.52 -7.31
N THR A 382 14.71 -20.41 -8.03
CA THR A 382 14.08 -19.13 -7.73
C THR A 382 12.98 -18.84 -8.72
N THR A 383 12.08 -17.90 -8.39
CA THR A 383 11.01 -17.43 -9.27
C THR A 383 10.83 -15.93 -9.15
N PHE A 384 10.32 -15.28 -10.19
CA PHE A 384 9.94 -13.86 -10.21
C PHE A 384 11.05 -12.95 -9.66
N ILE A 385 10.73 -12.05 -8.71
CA ILE A 385 11.68 -11.08 -8.15
C ILE A 385 12.91 -11.75 -7.51
N ASP A 386 12.80 -12.97 -6.98
CA ASP A 386 13.96 -13.70 -6.44
C ASP A 386 14.90 -14.16 -7.55
N THR A 387 14.37 -14.51 -8.72
CA THR A 387 15.20 -14.84 -9.89
C THR A 387 15.93 -13.61 -10.37
N PHE A 388 15.23 -12.50 -10.52
CA PHE A 388 15.84 -11.21 -10.84
C PHE A 388 16.96 -10.85 -9.84
N ALA A 389 16.67 -10.88 -8.53
CA ALA A 389 17.64 -10.55 -7.49
C ALA A 389 18.87 -11.47 -7.50
N SER A 390 18.65 -12.78 -7.69
CA SER A 390 19.75 -13.75 -7.72
C SER A 390 20.68 -13.50 -8.91
N ILE A 391 20.13 -13.14 -10.08
CA ILE A 391 20.92 -12.80 -11.27
C ILE A 391 21.67 -11.49 -11.04
N VAL A 392 21.01 -10.45 -10.49
CA VAL A 392 21.66 -9.18 -10.13
C VAL A 392 22.85 -9.39 -9.19
N ILE A 393 22.75 -10.31 -8.22
CA ILE A 393 23.86 -10.66 -7.32
C ILE A 393 24.97 -11.38 -8.07
N HIS A 394 24.63 -12.33 -8.94
CA HIS A 394 25.58 -13.06 -9.78
C HIS A 394 26.40 -12.12 -10.66
N GLU A 395 25.74 -11.27 -11.45
CA GLU A 395 26.41 -10.32 -12.36
C GLU A 395 27.23 -9.26 -11.62
N ASN A 396 26.80 -8.86 -10.43
CA ASN A 396 27.59 -7.94 -9.61
C ASN A 396 28.88 -8.58 -9.08
N GLU A 397 28.92 -9.90 -8.91
CA GLU A 397 30.15 -10.57 -8.51
C GLU A 397 31.19 -10.55 -9.65
N HIS A 398 30.77 -10.70 -10.92
CA HIS A 398 31.65 -10.43 -12.06
C HIS A 398 32.19 -8.99 -12.07
N ILE A 399 31.35 -7.99 -11.76
CA ILE A 399 31.83 -6.61 -11.60
C ILE A 399 32.92 -6.52 -10.54
N ARG A 400 32.69 -7.13 -9.36
CA ARG A 400 33.67 -7.08 -8.26
C ARG A 400 34.99 -7.68 -8.66
N MET A 401 34.98 -8.84 -9.31
CA MET A 401 36.21 -9.50 -9.78
C MET A 401 36.91 -8.68 -10.84
N TYR A 402 36.15 -8.11 -11.78
CA TYR A 402 36.71 -7.18 -12.76
C TYR A 402 37.37 -5.97 -12.10
N GLU A 403 36.69 -5.32 -11.16
CA GLU A 403 37.21 -4.16 -10.41
C GLU A 403 38.46 -4.51 -9.60
N MET A 404 38.50 -5.69 -8.98
CA MET A 404 39.62 -6.11 -8.14
C MET A 404 40.85 -6.54 -8.94
N TRP A 405 40.66 -7.26 -10.05
CA TRP A 405 41.76 -7.98 -10.70
C TRP A 405 41.97 -7.63 -12.17
N LYS A 406 40.94 -7.16 -12.90
CA LYS A 406 41.02 -6.98 -14.37
C LYS A 406 41.11 -5.50 -14.79
N MET A 407 40.56 -4.59 -14.00
CA MET A 407 40.45 -3.18 -14.34
C MET A 407 41.82 -2.52 -14.50
N GLY A 408 42.03 -1.87 -15.65
CA GLY A 408 43.26 -1.13 -15.96
C GLY A 408 44.43 -1.99 -16.48
N LYS A 409 44.23 -3.30 -16.64
CA LYS A 409 45.22 -4.21 -17.21
C LYS A 409 44.99 -4.41 -18.71
N THR A 410 46.07 -4.68 -19.43
CA THR A 410 46.03 -5.12 -20.83
C THR A 410 45.77 -6.62 -20.90
N GLU A 411 45.25 -7.10 -22.05
CA GLU A 411 45.00 -8.54 -22.27
C GLU A 411 46.25 -9.39 -21.99
N ALA A 412 47.43 -8.96 -22.46
CA ALA A 412 48.68 -9.68 -22.23
C ALA A 412 49.08 -9.76 -20.75
N GLN A 413 48.69 -8.78 -19.92
CA GLN A 413 48.89 -8.85 -18.47
C GLN A 413 47.91 -9.82 -17.82
N LEU A 414 46.65 -9.83 -18.26
CA LEU A 414 45.65 -10.78 -17.77
C LEU A 414 46.06 -12.21 -18.09
N GLU A 415 46.44 -12.50 -19.34
CA GLU A 415 46.91 -13.84 -19.75
C GLU A 415 48.18 -14.30 -19.03
N ALA A 416 49.01 -13.36 -18.55
CA ALA A 416 50.21 -13.68 -17.79
C ALA A 416 49.92 -13.97 -16.31
N GLU A 417 48.82 -13.44 -15.77
CA GLU A 417 48.43 -13.58 -14.36
C GLU A 417 47.37 -14.66 -14.12
N ASP A 418 46.60 -15.03 -15.16
CA ASP A 418 45.54 -16.04 -15.19
C ASP A 418 45.83 -16.97 -16.38
N SER A 419 46.58 -18.04 -16.12
CA SER A 419 47.19 -18.85 -17.20
C SER A 419 46.21 -19.82 -17.85
N ASP A 420 45.20 -20.29 -17.13
CA ASP A 420 44.19 -21.18 -17.65
C ASP A 420 42.94 -20.43 -18.15
N LYS A 421 42.84 -19.13 -17.85
CA LYS A 421 41.83 -18.17 -18.34
C LYS A 421 40.47 -18.42 -17.73
N ASP A 422 40.44 -18.63 -16.42
CA ASP A 422 39.22 -18.92 -15.67
C ASP A 422 38.61 -17.70 -14.95
N GLY A 423 39.27 -16.54 -15.09
CA GLY A 423 38.83 -15.28 -14.53
C GLY A 423 39.34 -14.99 -13.11
N VAL A 424 40.13 -15.89 -12.51
CA VAL A 424 40.79 -15.74 -11.22
C VAL A 424 42.31 -15.73 -11.43
N PRO A 425 43.07 -14.77 -10.89
CA PRO A 425 44.53 -14.79 -11.01
C PRO A 425 45.14 -16.00 -10.28
N ASN A 426 46.13 -16.65 -10.87
CA ASN A 426 46.83 -17.83 -10.31
C ASN A 426 47.30 -17.61 -8.86
N GLU A 427 47.76 -16.39 -8.52
CA GLU A 427 48.23 -16.04 -7.17
C GLU A 427 47.11 -15.94 -6.11
N LYS A 428 45.85 -15.92 -6.55
CA LYS A 428 44.65 -15.83 -5.70
C LYS A 428 43.94 -17.15 -5.56
N GLU A 429 44.14 -18.08 -6.46
CA GLU A 429 43.41 -19.35 -6.48
C GLU A 429 43.59 -20.20 -5.22
N GLU A 430 44.82 -20.29 -4.70
CA GLU A 430 45.09 -21.06 -3.46
C GLU A 430 44.23 -20.56 -2.29
N GLN A 431 43.97 -19.25 -2.21
CA GLN A 431 43.14 -18.65 -1.15
C GLN A 431 41.68 -19.13 -1.21
N PHE A 432 41.25 -19.58 -2.38
CA PHE A 432 39.91 -20.08 -2.65
C PHE A 432 39.85 -21.60 -2.73
N GLY A 433 41.01 -22.28 -2.79
CA GLY A 433 41.13 -23.72 -2.94
C GLY A 433 41.09 -24.19 -4.40
N PHE A 434 41.33 -23.28 -5.34
CA PHE A 434 41.39 -23.53 -6.78
C PHE A 434 42.80 -23.98 -7.21
N ASP A 435 42.89 -24.66 -8.35
CA ASP A 435 44.13 -25.15 -8.95
C ASP A 435 44.46 -24.31 -10.21
N PRO A 436 45.59 -23.57 -10.22
CA PRO A 436 45.92 -22.56 -11.25
C PRO A 436 46.24 -23.13 -12.64
N ALA A 437 46.11 -24.44 -12.80
CA ALA A 437 46.21 -25.13 -14.07
C ALA A 437 44.84 -25.64 -14.59
N MET A 438 43.75 -25.43 -13.86
CA MET A 438 42.43 -25.99 -14.14
C MET A 438 41.34 -24.93 -14.22
N ARG A 439 40.87 -24.67 -15.45
CA ARG A 439 39.76 -23.73 -15.72
C ARG A 439 38.54 -23.84 -14.80
N GLN A 440 38.21 -25.06 -14.41
CA GLN A 440 37.20 -25.32 -13.41
C GLN A 440 37.80 -26.34 -12.45
N THR A 441 38.15 -25.93 -11.23
CA THR A 441 38.83 -26.81 -10.29
C THR A 441 37.92 -27.94 -9.81
N TRP A 442 36.62 -27.66 -9.60
CA TRP A 442 35.70 -28.60 -8.96
C TRP A 442 34.45 -28.90 -9.81
N LEU A 443 33.90 -30.11 -9.64
CA LEU A 443 32.63 -30.54 -10.23
C LEU A 443 32.58 -30.48 -11.77
N THR A 444 33.68 -30.81 -12.43
CA THR A 444 33.92 -30.73 -13.89
C THR A 444 33.14 -31.74 -14.74
N THR A 445 32.22 -32.51 -14.16
CA THR A 445 31.47 -33.56 -14.88
C THR A 445 29.96 -33.40 -14.69
N GLY A 446 29.16 -33.97 -15.59
CA GLY A 446 27.70 -33.92 -15.51
C GLY A 446 27.13 -32.51 -15.70
N GLU A 447 26.01 -32.21 -15.03
CA GLU A 447 25.32 -30.91 -15.16
C GLU A 447 26.18 -29.73 -14.64
N THR A 448 27.07 -29.97 -13.68
CA THR A 448 27.95 -28.95 -13.09
C THR A 448 29.17 -28.60 -13.94
N ALA A 449 29.43 -29.35 -15.02
CA ALA A 449 30.42 -28.96 -16.02
C ALA A 449 30.04 -27.66 -16.77
N LYS A 450 28.78 -27.22 -16.63
CA LYS A 450 28.29 -25.94 -17.19
C LYS A 450 28.77 -24.71 -16.43
N ILE A 451 29.35 -24.87 -15.24
CA ILE A 451 29.96 -23.76 -14.48
C ILE A 451 31.15 -23.19 -15.28
N LYS A 452 31.93 -24.05 -15.96
CA LYS A 452 33.03 -23.74 -16.89
C LYS A 452 34.26 -23.05 -16.31
N TYR A 453 34.10 -22.14 -15.36
CA TYR A 453 35.14 -21.24 -14.86
C TYR A 453 35.09 -21.13 -13.32
N ASP A 454 36.24 -20.95 -12.66
CA ASP A 454 36.24 -20.72 -11.20
C ASP A 454 35.70 -19.32 -10.83
N GLU A 455 35.78 -18.34 -11.73
CA GLU A 455 35.03 -17.07 -11.59
C GLU A 455 33.50 -17.33 -11.46
N GLU A 456 32.93 -18.12 -12.37
CA GLU A 456 31.50 -18.49 -12.35
C GLU A 456 31.12 -19.26 -11.08
N TRP A 457 32.03 -20.11 -10.59
CA TRP A 457 31.85 -20.77 -9.30
C TRP A 457 31.63 -19.76 -8.17
N LEU A 458 32.48 -18.74 -8.09
CA LEU A 458 32.37 -17.69 -7.08
C LEU A 458 31.09 -16.87 -7.25
N CYS A 459 30.64 -16.61 -8.48
CA CYS A 459 29.35 -15.97 -8.77
C CYS A 459 28.17 -16.81 -8.24
N TYR A 460 28.14 -18.13 -8.48
CA TYR A 460 27.12 -19.03 -7.89
C TYR A 460 27.20 -19.12 -6.36
N VAL A 461 28.40 -19.02 -5.78
CA VAL A 461 28.56 -18.91 -4.32
C VAL A 461 27.92 -17.62 -3.80
N ALA A 462 28.14 -16.48 -4.47
CA ALA A 462 27.58 -15.18 -4.07
C ALA A 462 26.04 -15.17 -4.06
N MET A 463 25.40 -15.83 -5.03
CA MET A 463 23.93 -15.95 -5.10
C MET A 463 23.30 -16.56 -3.83
N GLN A 464 24.06 -17.35 -3.06
CA GLN A 464 23.54 -17.97 -1.84
C GLN A 464 23.29 -16.97 -0.71
N ALA A 465 23.89 -15.78 -0.77
CA ALA A 465 23.61 -14.70 0.15
C ALA A 465 22.17 -14.17 0.04
N HIS A 466 21.48 -14.45 -1.07
CA HIS A 466 20.07 -14.08 -1.24
C HIS A 466 19.16 -14.97 -0.39
N ALA A 467 18.44 -14.34 0.54
CA ALA A 467 17.39 -14.99 1.30
C ALA A 467 16.09 -15.02 0.49
N LEU A 468 15.67 -16.21 0.04
CA LEU A 468 14.46 -16.39 -0.75
C LEU A 468 13.22 -15.85 -0.02
N GLY A 469 12.35 -15.17 -0.76
CA GLY A 469 11.12 -14.59 -0.21
C GLY A 469 11.33 -13.28 0.56
N SER A 470 12.56 -12.88 0.87
CA SER A 470 12.84 -11.62 1.58
C SER A 470 12.39 -10.38 0.80
N LEU A 471 12.23 -10.52 -0.52
CA LEU A 471 11.83 -9.47 -1.44
C LEU A 471 10.38 -9.59 -1.91
N ASP A 472 9.62 -10.62 -1.47
CA ASP A 472 8.25 -10.86 -1.92
C ASP A 472 7.35 -9.64 -1.72
N LYS A 473 7.55 -8.89 -0.62
CA LYS A 473 6.83 -7.65 -0.30
C LYS A 473 6.99 -6.51 -1.32
N TYR A 474 7.96 -6.61 -2.22
CA TYR A 474 8.18 -5.65 -3.30
C TYR A 474 7.64 -6.13 -4.65
N ASP A 475 7.23 -7.40 -4.74
CA ASP A 475 6.73 -7.99 -5.98
C ASP A 475 5.22 -7.76 -6.12
N TRP A 476 4.88 -6.64 -6.76
CA TRP A 476 3.50 -6.28 -7.12
C TRP A 476 3.16 -6.60 -8.57
N SER A 477 3.88 -7.55 -9.17
CA SER A 477 3.67 -7.98 -10.55
C SER A 477 2.59 -9.07 -10.64
N HIS A 478 1.93 -9.14 -11.80
CA HIS A 478 1.01 -10.22 -12.18
C HIS A 478 1.46 -10.83 -13.54
N PRO A 479 1.75 -12.13 -13.59
CA PRO A 479 2.03 -13.03 -12.45
C PRO A 479 3.23 -12.55 -11.63
N GLY A 480 3.27 -12.93 -10.35
CA GLY A 480 4.31 -12.55 -9.38
C GLY A 480 4.10 -13.26 -8.03
N LYS A 481 5.03 -13.13 -7.09
CA LYS A 481 5.02 -13.82 -5.79
C LYS A 481 3.78 -13.56 -4.94
N GLN A 482 3.19 -12.37 -5.07
CA GLN A 482 2.02 -11.96 -4.28
C GLN A 482 0.69 -12.13 -5.05
N TRP A 483 0.74 -12.48 -6.33
CA TRP A 483 -0.44 -12.72 -7.19
C TRP A 483 -0.71 -14.23 -7.30
N PRO A 484 -1.98 -14.68 -7.42
CA PRO A 484 -2.29 -16.11 -7.63
C PRO A 484 -1.55 -16.76 -8.79
#